data_AF-A0A945KWK3-F1
#
_entry.id   AF-A0A945KWK3-F1
#
_cell.length_a   1.000
_cell.length_b   1.000
_cell.length_c   1.000
_cell.angle_alpha   90.00
_cell.angle_beta   90.00
_cell.angle_gamma   90.00
#
_symmetry.space_group_name_H-M   'P 1'
#
loop_
_entity.id
_entity.type
_entity.pdbx_description
1 polymer ?
#
loop_
_entity_poly.entity_id
_entity_poly.type
_entity_poly.pdbx_seq_one_letter_code
_entity_poly.pdbx_strand_id
1 'polypeptide(L)'
;MKIKLITLLITLLLSVSAQAGLWEKMTTMGTQTVKPSAEYLIETAGWNIRVYEWIPADNPNTRCMFAAGSQKGGVACYSINN
;
A
#
# COMPACT_ATOMS: atom_id res chain seq x y z
N MET A 1 32.07 31.69 0.68
CA MET A 1 30.82 31.33 -0.04
C MET A 1 30.88 29.97 -0.73
N LYS A 2 31.94 29.64 -1.49
CA LYS A 2 32.04 28.38 -2.26
C LYS A 2 31.87 27.10 -1.42
N ILE A 3 32.51 27.03 -0.25
CA ILE A 3 32.41 25.86 0.65
C ILE A 3 30.98 25.68 1.18
N LYS A 4 30.32 26.77 1.62
CA LYS A 4 28.92 26.70 2.11
C LYS A 4 27.93 26.24 1.04
N LEU A 5 28.17 26.60 -0.22
CA LEU A 5 27.34 26.17 -1.36
C LEU A 5 27.53 24.67 -1.64
N ILE A 6 28.77 24.18 -1.56
CA ILE A 6 29.08 22.75 -1.72
C ILE A 6 28.45 21.94 -0.58
N THR A 7 28.51 22.41 0.67
CA THR A 7 27.88 21.73 1.82
C THR A 7 26.36 21.68 1.69
N LEU A 8 25.73 22.74 1.18
CA LEU A 8 24.29 22.77 0.90
C LEU A 8 23.89 21.77 -0.19
N LEU A 9 24.70 21.66 -1.25
CA LEU A 9 24.42 20.75 -2.35
C LEU A 9 24.55 19.28 -1.93
N ILE A 10 25.55 18.95 -1.11
CA ILE A 10 25.76 17.59 -0.59
C ILE A 10 24.61 17.19 0.35
N THR A 11 24.15 18.10 1.21
CA THR A 11 23.03 17.82 2.12
C THR A 11 21.69 17.63 1.38
N LEU A 12 21.49 18.33 0.26
CA LEU A 12 20.32 18.15 -0.60
C LEU A 12 20.35 16.81 -1.37
N LEU A 13 21.54 16.38 -1.82
CA LEU A 13 21.70 15.10 -2.52
C LEU A 13 21.45 13.90 -1.60
N LEU A 14 21.77 14.02 -0.31
CA LEU A 14 21.57 12.94 0.67
C LEU A 14 20.10 12.79 1.13
N SER A 15 19.22 13.77 0.88
CA SER A 15 17.81 13.70 1.29
C SER A 15 16.89 12.93 0.33
N VAL A 16 17.40 12.54 -0.85
CA VAL A 16 16.63 11.82 -1.88
C VAL A 16 16.41 10.34 -1.51
N SER A 17 17.20 9.77 -0.60
CA SER A 17 17.10 8.36 -0.17
C SER A 17 15.90 8.05 0.73
N ALA A 18 15.19 9.08 1.25
CA ALA A 18 14.07 8.92 2.17
C ALA A 18 12.68 8.87 1.48
N GLN A 19 12.62 8.79 0.15
CA GLN A 19 11.40 9.07 -0.64
C GLN A 19 10.54 7.86 -1.01
N ALA A 20 10.72 6.66 -0.45
CA ALA A 20 9.90 5.49 -0.79
C ALA A 20 8.38 5.82 -0.79
N GLY A 21 7.89 6.41 0.31
CA GLY A 21 6.51 6.91 0.50
C GLY A 21 6.00 7.95 -0.51
N LEU A 22 6.90 8.67 -1.17
CA LEU A 22 6.57 9.73 -2.13
C LEU A 22 6.54 9.18 -3.56
N TRP A 23 7.39 8.21 -3.88
CA TRP A 23 7.36 7.49 -5.16
C TRP A 23 6.08 6.66 -5.30
N GLU A 24 5.66 5.96 -4.25
CA GLU A 24 4.41 5.18 -4.28
C GLU A 24 3.20 6.09 -4.57
N LYS A 25 3.13 7.26 -3.92
CA LYS A 25 2.09 8.27 -4.18
C LYS A 25 2.12 8.81 -5.60
N MET A 26 3.30 8.97 -6.19
CA MET A 26 3.45 9.41 -7.59
C MET A 26 2.96 8.33 -8.56
N THR A 27 3.24 7.05 -8.30
CA THR A 27 2.80 5.94 -9.17
C THR A 27 1.30 5.69 -9.16
N THR A 28 0.61 6.07 -8.09
CA THR A 28 -0.86 5.97 -7.97
C THR A 28 -1.58 7.29 -8.24
N MET A 29 -0.84 8.35 -8.61
CA MET A 29 -1.38 9.70 -8.81
C MET A 29 -2.20 9.74 -10.11
N GLY A 30 -3.52 9.58 -10.00
CA GLY A 30 -4.45 9.52 -11.12
C GLY A 30 -5.26 8.22 -11.18
N THR A 31 -4.91 7.22 -10.37
CA THR A 31 -5.74 6.03 -10.21
C THR A 31 -6.95 6.36 -9.33
N GLN A 32 -8.14 5.96 -9.75
CA GLN A 32 -9.33 6.09 -8.89
C GLN A 32 -9.20 5.15 -7.70
N THR A 33 -9.37 5.70 -6.50
CA THR A 33 -9.45 4.89 -5.28
C THR A 33 -10.84 4.30 -5.19
N VAL A 34 -10.94 2.97 -5.25
CA VAL A 34 -12.20 2.23 -5.09
C VAL A 34 -12.29 1.72 -3.66
N LYS A 35 -13.43 1.94 -3.01
CA LYS A 35 -13.67 1.41 -1.66
C LYS A 35 -13.90 -0.11 -1.74
N PRO A 36 -13.25 -0.91 -0.88
CA PRO A 36 -13.52 -2.35 -0.80
C PRO A 36 -14.97 -2.62 -0.38
N SER A 37 -15.46 -3.80 -0.74
CA SER A 37 -16.80 -4.27 -0.40
C SER A 37 -16.96 -4.50 1.11
N ALA A 38 -15.90 -4.95 1.78
CA ALA A 38 -15.84 -5.05 3.24
C ALA A 38 -14.45 -4.69 3.77
N GLU A 39 -14.41 -4.13 4.97
CA GLU A 39 -13.20 -3.81 5.72
C GLU A 39 -13.42 -4.11 7.20
N TYR A 40 -12.54 -4.90 7.81
CA TYR A 40 -12.66 -5.30 9.20
C TYR A 40 -11.32 -5.71 9.82
N LEU A 41 -11.29 -5.80 11.15
CA LEU A 41 -10.15 -6.28 11.93
C LEU A 41 -10.36 -7.73 12.34
N ILE A 42 -9.32 -8.55 12.22
CA ILE A 42 -9.27 -9.89 12.80
C ILE A 42 -8.23 -9.90 13.92
N GLU A 43 -8.69 -10.24 15.12
CA GLU A 43 -7.82 -10.48 16.26
C GLU A 43 -7.22 -11.89 16.17
N THR A 44 -5.97 -11.99 15.74
CA THR A 44 -5.22 -13.25 15.72
C THR A 44 -4.07 -13.17 16.70
N ALA A 45 -4.24 -13.69 17.92
CA ALA A 45 -3.19 -13.81 18.93
C ALA A 45 -2.32 -12.55 19.13
N GLY A 46 -2.91 -11.35 19.11
CA GLY A 46 -2.23 -10.08 19.29
C GLY A 46 -1.76 -9.36 18.02
N TRP A 47 -1.99 -9.94 16.83
CA TRP A 47 -1.42 -9.41 15.58
C TRP A 47 -2.25 -8.31 14.90
N ASN A 48 -3.47 -8.00 15.37
CA ASN A 48 -4.34 -6.93 14.85
C ASN A 48 -4.38 -6.89 13.31
N ILE A 49 -4.90 -7.93 12.67
CA ILE A 49 -4.88 -8.06 11.21
C ILE A 49 -5.98 -7.19 10.61
N ARG A 50 -5.62 -6.38 9.60
CA ARG A 50 -6.57 -5.63 8.77
C ARG A 50 -6.92 -6.45 7.55
N VAL A 51 -8.21 -6.60 7.28
CA VAL A 51 -8.72 -7.32 6.13
C VAL A 51 -9.56 -6.40 5.26
N TYR A 52 -9.32 -6.48 3.95
CA TYR A 52 -10.06 -5.77 2.93
C TYR A 52 -10.56 -6.79 1.90
N GLU A 53 -11.85 -6.80 1.63
CA GLU A 53 -12.47 -7.70 0.64
C GLU A 53 -13.07 -6.90 -0.50
N TRP A 54 -12.91 -7.37 -1.73
CA TRP A 54 -13.52 -6.75 -2.90
C TRP A 54 -13.87 -7.79 -3.96
N ILE A 55 -14.78 -7.39 -4.84
CA ILE A 55 -15.11 -8.11 -6.07
C ILE A 55 -14.48 -7.31 -7.21
N PRO A 56 -13.58 -7.90 -8.03
CA PRO A 56 -13.01 -7.22 -9.19
C PRO A 56 -14.09 -6.76 -10.17
N ALA A 57 -13.96 -5.55 -10.71
CA ALA A 57 -14.95 -4.99 -11.62
C ALA A 57 -15.03 -5.75 -12.96
N ASP A 58 -13.94 -6.39 -13.38
CA ASP A 58 -13.81 -7.19 -14.58
C ASP A 58 -14.24 -8.65 -14.41
N ASN A 59 -14.32 -9.14 -13.16
CA ASN A 59 -14.74 -10.51 -12.85
C ASN A 59 -15.63 -10.57 -11.59
N PRO A 60 -16.96 -10.43 -11.74
CA PRO A 60 -17.89 -10.43 -10.60
C PRO A 60 -18.05 -11.80 -9.93
N ASN A 61 -17.54 -12.88 -10.52
CA ASN A 61 -17.62 -14.23 -9.96
C ASN A 61 -16.45 -14.57 -9.02
N THR A 62 -15.53 -13.62 -8.82
CA THR A 62 -14.36 -13.77 -7.94
C THR A 62 -14.45 -12.81 -6.77
N ARG A 63 -14.16 -13.29 -5.56
CA ARG A 63 -13.90 -12.44 -4.40
C ARG A 63 -12.43 -12.49 -4.06
N CYS A 64 -11.83 -11.32 -3.89
CA CYS A 64 -10.47 -11.18 -3.41
C CYS A 64 -10.48 -10.65 -1.98
N MET A 65 -9.52 -11.13 -1.18
CA MET A 65 -9.20 -10.62 0.14
C MET A 65 -7.74 -10.19 0.19
N PHE A 66 -7.46 -9.09 0.86
CA PHE A 66 -6.14 -8.70 1.30
C PHE A 66 -6.13 -8.70 2.82
N ALA A 67 -5.17 -9.40 3.41
CA ALA A 67 -4.96 -9.40 4.86
C ALA A 67 -3.55 -8.92 5.16
N ALA A 68 -3.40 -7.97 6.08
CA ALA A 68 -2.11 -7.48 6.52
C ALA A 68 -2.08 -7.21 8.03
N GLY A 69 -1.05 -7.72 8.68
CA GLY A 69 -0.70 -7.38 10.06
C GLY A 69 0.50 -6.45 10.13
N SER A 70 1.25 -6.53 11.22
CA SER A 70 2.44 -5.71 11.49
C SER A 70 3.65 -6.01 10.59
N GLN A 71 3.61 -7.10 9.81
CA GLN A 71 4.74 -7.55 8.99
C GLN A 71 4.40 -7.58 7.49
N LYS A 72 3.95 -8.73 6.99
CA LYS A 72 3.65 -8.94 5.56
C LYS A 72 2.16 -9.15 5.38
N GLY A 73 1.62 -8.55 4.32
CA GLY A 73 0.28 -8.81 3.85
C GLY A 73 0.26 -9.72 2.64
N GLY A 74 -0.89 -10.31 2.36
CA GLY A 74 -1.11 -11.19 1.21
C GLY A 74 -2.48 -10.98 0.59
N VAL A 75 -2.56 -11.18 -0.73
CA VAL A 75 -3.81 -11.19 -1.48
C VAL A 75 -4.15 -12.63 -1.84
N ALA A 76 -5.40 -13.03 -1.65
CA ALA A 76 -5.94 -14.28 -2.12
C ALA A 76 -7.30 -14.04 -2.79
N CYS A 77 -7.59 -14.74 -3.88
CA CYS A 77 -8.85 -14.64 -4.59
C CYS A 77 -9.49 -16.02 -4.75
N TYR A 78 -10.80 -16.11 -4.65
CA TYR A 78 -11.57 -17.34 -4.72
C TYR A 78 -12.89 -17.16 -5.47
N SER A 79 -13.39 -18.25 -6.07
CA SER A 79 -14.69 -18.27 -6.77
C SER A 79 -15.83 -18.17 -5.76
N ILE A 80 -16.87 -17.41 -6.10
CA ILE A 80 -18.07 -17.27 -5.26
C ILE A 80 -19.11 -18.37 -5.57
N ASN A 81 -19.01 -19.02 -6.74
CA ASN A 81 -20.06 -19.91 -7.27
C ASN A 81 -19.71 -21.41 -7.21
N ASN A 82 -18.99 -21.87 -6.17
CA ASN A 82 -18.73 -23.31 -5.99
C ASN A 82 -19.98 -24.07 -5.53
#